data_AF-A0A8J2E5T4-F1
#
_entry.id   AF-A0A8J2E5T4-F1
#
_cell.length_a   1.000
_cell.length_b   1.000
_cell.length_c   1.000
_cell.angle_alpha   90.00
_cell.angle_beta   90.00
_cell.angle_gamma   90.00
#
_symmetry.space_group_name_H-M   'P 1'
#
loop_
_entity.id
_entity.type
_entity.pdbx_description
1 polymer ?
#
loop_
_entity_poly.entity_id
_entity_poly.type
_entity_poly.pdbx_seq_one_letter_code
_entity_poly.pdbx_strand_id
1 'polypeptide(L)'
;MGIKILEKCCCFDLKTGVLVIGILSIAVSIGGLIEAPISYSQACSGTRTPDNDDNCATASSTLGASISSEVIGIILMGLMIYGSQRESYGLMLPIIILQAIGIFLIFLFVWYLTIIFFIVSFGSGLLFMILANQGLGQCLRDNEKLRQEVTALKQHVQRLQRENDQLRKVNVVVSNIN
;
A
#
# COMPACT_ATOMS: atom_id res chain seq x y z
N MET A 1 -12.65 45.34 6.80
CA MET A 1 -12.85 45.16 5.34
C MET A 1 -13.98 44.17 5.15
N GLY A 2 -15.15 44.66 4.75
CA GLY A 2 -16.36 43.82 4.60
C GLY A 2 -16.32 43.05 3.28
N ILE A 3 -16.31 41.73 3.36
CA ILE A 3 -16.55 40.85 2.21
C ILE A 3 -18.02 41.01 1.85
N LYS A 4 -18.29 41.56 0.67
CA LYS A 4 -19.66 41.73 0.17
C LYS A 4 -20.29 40.35 -0.03
N ILE A 5 -21.47 40.22 0.55
CA ILE A 5 -22.29 39.02 0.66
C ILE A 5 -22.62 38.49 -0.74
N LEU A 6 -22.38 37.19 -0.94
CA LEU A 6 -22.78 36.40 -2.10
C LEU A 6 -24.31 36.22 -2.03
N GLU A 7 -25.06 37.28 -2.31
CA GLU A 7 -26.52 37.27 -2.30
C GLU A 7 -27.04 36.40 -3.46
N LYS A 8 -27.78 35.33 -3.10
CA LYS A 8 -28.89 34.69 -3.85
C LYS A 8 -28.77 33.27 -4.40
N CYS A 9 -27.69 32.52 -4.26
CA CYS A 9 -27.72 31.09 -4.65
C CYS A 9 -27.00 30.19 -3.66
N CYS A 10 -27.70 29.79 -2.58
CA CYS A 10 -27.67 28.45 -1.96
C CYS A 10 -28.22 28.51 -0.52
N CYS A 11 -29.15 27.63 -0.17
CA CYS A 11 -29.85 27.56 1.12
C CYS A 11 -28.98 27.13 2.32
N PHE A 12 -27.65 27.12 2.18
CA PHE A 12 -26.73 26.76 3.25
C PHE A 12 -26.07 28.02 3.80
N ASP A 13 -26.65 28.54 4.88
CA ASP A 13 -25.96 29.49 5.73
C ASP A 13 -24.67 28.83 6.26
N LEU A 14 -23.56 29.56 6.22
CA LEU A 14 -22.26 29.13 6.75
C LEU A 14 -22.41 28.63 8.19
N LYS A 15 -23.30 29.26 8.96
CA LYS A 15 -23.66 28.87 10.33
C LYS A 15 -24.21 27.43 10.40
N THR A 16 -25.15 27.10 9.52
CA THR A 16 -25.74 25.76 9.45
C THR A 16 -24.70 24.75 8.98
N GLY A 17 -23.83 25.12 8.03
CA GLY A 17 -22.73 24.26 7.57
C GLY A 17 -21.75 23.90 8.69
N VAL A 18 -21.24 24.90 9.42
CA VAL A 18 -20.31 24.68 10.55
C VAL A 18 -20.96 23.85 11.66
N LEU A 19 -22.25 24.07 11.94
CA LEU A 19 -22.97 23.31 12.95
C LEU A 19 -23.14 21.84 12.56
N VAL A 20 -23.56 21.55 11.32
CA VAL A 20 -23.72 20.17 10.84
C VAL A 20 -22.39 19.44 10.78
N ILE A 21 -21.35 20.07 10.22
CA ILE A 21 -20.01 19.50 10.14
C ILE A 21 -19.43 19.26 11.55
N GLY A 22 -19.60 20.23 12.46
CA GLY A 22 -19.13 20.11 13.84
C GLY A 22 -19.80 18.97 14.59
N ILE A 23 -21.12 18.80 14.48
CA ILE A 23 -21.85 17.69 15.12
C ILE A 23 -21.41 16.34 14.54
N LEU A 24 -21.29 16.22 13.22
CA LEU A 24 -20.81 14.99 12.58
C LEU A 24 -19.38 14.67 13.02
N SER A 25 -18.50 15.67 13.08
CA SER A 25 -17.13 15.51 13.56
C SER A 25 -17.09 15.01 15.00
N ILE A 26 -17.91 15.57 15.90
CA ILE A 26 -18.00 15.11 17.29
C ILE A 26 -18.50 13.67 17.36
N ALA A 27 -19.50 13.30 16.57
CA ALA A 27 -20.01 11.93 16.53
C ALA A 27 -18.94 10.92 16.10
N VAL A 28 -18.12 11.27 15.09
CA VAL A 28 -16.98 10.45 14.65
C VAL A 28 -15.93 10.33 15.77
N SER A 29 -15.58 11.42 16.44
CA SER A 29 -14.63 11.40 17.56
C SER A 29 -15.10 10.53 18.73
N ILE A 30 -16.40 10.55 19.04
CA ILE A 30 -16.98 9.65 20.06
C ILE A 30 -16.85 8.18 19.62
N GLY A 31 -17.05 7.88 18.33
CA GLY A 31 -16.80 6.54 17.78
C GLY A 31 -15.36 6.09 18.00
N GLY A 32 -14.38 6.95 17.71
CA GLY A 32 -12.96 6.66 17.94
C GLY A 32 -12.62 6.43 19.42
N LEU A 33 -13.22 7.22 20.32
CA LEU A 33 -13.10 7.05 21.77
C LEU A 33 -13.62 5.69 22.27
N ILE A 34 -14.62 5.10 21.61
CA ILE A 34 -15.15 3.78 21.96
C ILE A 34 -14.27 2.66 21.40
N GLU A 35 -13.71 2.85 20.20
CA GLU A 35 -12.87 1.84 19.55
C GLU A 35 -11.49 1.69 20.22
N ALA A 36 -10.90 2.79 20.69
CA ALA A 36 -9.54 2.78 21.23
C ALA A 36 -9.36 1.83 22.44
N PRO A 37 -10.25 1.82 23.46
CA PRO A 37 -10.17 0.86 24.57
C PRO A 37 -10.35 -0.60 24.15
N ILE A 38 -11.17 -0.85 23.11
CA ILE A 38 -11.41 -2.20 22.58
C ILE A 38 -10.13 -2.73 21.94
N SER A 39 -9.49 -1.92 21.10
CA SER A 39 -8.20 -2.26 20.46
C SER A 39 -7.10 -2.51 21.51
N TYR A 40 -7.01 -1.65 22.52
CA TYR A 40 -6.08 -1.85 23.64
C TYR A 40 -6.33 -3.15 24.39
N SER A 41 -7.59 -3.45 24.72
CA SER A 41 -7.96 -4.67 25.42
C SER A 41 -7.60 -5.92 24.62
N GLN A 42 -7.73 -5.88 23.28
CA GLN A 42 -7.34 -6.99 22.43
C GLN A 42 -5.82 -7.18 22.42
N ALA A 43 -5.07 -6.09 22.24
CA ALA A 43 -3.61 -6.12 22.19
C ALA A 43 -2.96 -6.58 23.50
N CYS A 44 -3.56 -6.26 24.65
CA CYS A 44 -3.04 -6.63 25.97
C CYS A 44 -3.73 -7.87 26.57
N SER A 45 -4.56 -8.59 25.81
CA SER A 45 -5.19 -9.83 26.28
C SER A 45 -4.24 -11.02 26.20
N GLY A 46 -4.18 -11.85 27.26
CA GLY A 46 -3.39 -13.09 27.29
C GLY A 46 -2.32 -13.14 28.39
N THR A 47 -1.54 -14.23 28.41
CA THR A 47 -0.41 -14.41 29.33
C THR A 47 0.74 -13.47 28.95
N ARG A 48 1.27 -12.71 29.91
CA ARG A 48 2.42 -11.84 29.68
C ARG A 48 3.66 -12.65 29.32
N THR A 49 4.11 -12.50 28.08
CA THR A 49 5.44 -12.87 27.60
C THR A 49 6.25 -11.60 27.34
N PRO A 50 7.59 -11.63 27.30
CA PRO A 50 8.41 -10.46 26.99
C PRO A 50 8.02 -9.78 25.68
N ASP A 51 7.75 -10.55 24.62
CA ASP A 51 7.29 -10.02 23.32
C ASP A 51 5.89 -9.38 23.39
N ASN A 52 5.03 -9.82 24.30
CA ASN A 52 3.70 -9.27 24.49
C ASN A 52 3.73 -7.96 25.30
N ASP A 53 4.73 -7.77 26.16
CA ASP A 53 4.87 -6.57 26.98
C ASP A 53 5.23 -5.35 26.12
N ASP A 54 6.11 -5.52 25.11
CA ASP A 54 6.46 -4.47 24.15
C ASP A 54 5.27 -4.06 23.27
N ASN A 55 4.49 -5.04 22.81
CA ASN A 55 3.27 -4.79 22.04
C ASN A 55 2.22 -4.07 22.87
N CYS A 56 2.04 -4.46 24.14
CA CYS A 56 1.11 -3.80 25.05
C CYS A 56 1.57 -2.38 25.43
N ALA A 57 2.87 -2.16 25.60
CA ALA A 57 3.43 -0.82 25.82
C ALA A 57 3.17 0.10 24.61
N THR A 58 3.35 -0.41 23.40
CA THR A 58 3.06 0.31 22.15
C THR A 58 1.56 0.58 22.00
N ALA A 59 0.71 -0.39 22.33
CA ALA A 59 -0.74 -0.20 22.33
C ALA A 59 -1.19 0.85 23.36
N SER A 60 -0.56 0.88 24.53
CA SER A 60 -0.82 1.87 25.60
C SER A 60 -0.49 3.29 25.16
N SER A 61 0.68 3.50 24.55
CA SER A 61 1.07 4.82 24.05
C SER A 61 0.16 5.29 22.90
N THR A 62 -0.23 4.36 22.02
CA THR A 62 -1.18 4.63 20.93
C THR A 62 -2.57 4.98 21.45
N LEU A 63 -3.04 4.28 22.50
CA LEU A 63 -4.31 4.58 23.17
C LEU A 63 -4.30 6.00 23.75
N GLY A 64 -3.25 6.35 24.50
CA GLY A 64 -3.13 7.68 25.09
C GLY A 64 -3.10 8.79 24.03
N ALA A 65 -2.37 8.56 22.93
CA ALA A 65 -2.33 9.48 21.80
C ALA A 65 -3.71 9.63 21.14
N SER A 66 -4.42 8.53 20.89
CA SER A 66 -5.75 8.55 20.27
C SER A 66 -6.79 9.25 21.15
N ILE A 67 -6.87 8.92 22.44
CA ILE A 67 -7.81 9.55 23.37
C ILE A 67 -7.52 11.06 23.46
N SER A 68 -6.26 11.45 23.61
CA SER A 68 -5.89 12.86 23.72
C SER A 68 -6.22 13.63 22.44
N SER A 69 -5.98 13.06 21.25
CA SER A 69 -6.33 13.71 19.99
C SER A 69 -7.84 13.88 19.81
N GLU A 70 -8.65 12.89 20.17
CA GLU A 70 -10.11 12.97 20.04
C GLU A 70 -10.71 13.98 21.02
N VAL A 71 -10.25 14.01 22.27
CA VAL A 71 -10.72 14.98 23.26
C VAL A 71 -10.38 16.41 22.82
N ILE A 72 -9.17 16.64 22.32
CA ILE A 72 -8.78 17.95 21.77
C ILE A 72 -9.67 18.30 20.57
N GLY A 73 -9.94 17.36 19.68
CA GLY A 73 -10.84 17.54 18.54
C GLY A 73 -12.24 17.98 18.95
N ILE A 74 -12.83 17.31 19.95
CA ILE A 74 -14.16 17.65 20.49
C ILE A 74 -14.16 19.06 21.10
N ILE A 75 -13.13 19.42 21.88
CA ILE A 75 -13.01 20.75 22.48
C ILE A 75 -12.91 21.83 21.39
N LEU A 76 -12.05 21.63 20.38
CA LEU A 76 -11.87 22.57 19.29
C LEU A 76 -13.15 22.76 18.47
N MET A 77 -13.85 21.67 18.15
CA MET A 77 -15.13 21.75 17.43
C MET A 77 -16.24 22.38 18.27
N GLY A 78 -16.29 22.10 19.57
CA GLY A 78 -17.20 22.76 20.51
C GLY A 78 -17.00 24.27 20.55
N LEU A 79 -15.73 24.72 20.61
CA LEU A 79 -15.39 26.14 20.55
C LEU A 79 -15.74 26.78 19.20
N MET A 80 -15.58 26.04 18.09
CA MET A 80 -15.95 26.52 16.75
C MET A 80 -17.48 26.71 16.62
N ILE A 81 -18.26 25.75 17.09
CA ILE A 81 -19.73 25.83 17.12
C ILE A 81 -20.17 27.00 18.02
N TYR A 82 -19.59 27.12 19.20
CA TYR A 82 -19.90 28.21 20.14
C TYR A 82 -19.56 29.59 19.55
N GLY A 83 -18.37 29.72 18.95
CA GLY A 83 -17.96 30.95 18.26
C GLY A 83 -18.91 31.32 17.12
N SER A 84 -19.43 30.32 16.40
CA SER A 84 -20.41 30.51 15.31
C SER A 84 -21.76 31.01 15.78
N GLN A 85 -22.22 30.57 16.95
CA GLN A 85 -23.48 31.07 17.50
C GLN A 85 -23.38 32.51 18.02
N ARG A 86 -22.22 32.89 18.56
CA ARG A 86 -21.97 34.21 19.18
C ARG A 86 -21.47 35.28 18.22
N GLU A 87 -21.20 34.95 16.95
CA GLU A 87 -20.57 35.84 15.96
C GLU A 87 -19.27 36.48 16.46
N SER A 88 -18.55 35.78 17.36
CA SER A 88 -17.31 36.29 17.95
C SER A 88 -16.12 35.83 17.12
N TYR A 89 -15.72 36.66 16.16
CA TYR A 89 -14.57 36.40 15.28
C TYR A 89 -13.26 36.18 16.05
N GLY A 90 -13.11 36.78 17.24
CA GLY A 90 -11.92 36.64 18.08
C GLY A 90 -11.67 35.21 18.56
N LEU A 91 -12.73 34.43 18.80
CA LEU A 91 -12.62 33.03 19.21
C LEU A 91 -12.46 32.08 18.03
N MET A 92 -13.02 32.42 16.86
CA MET A 92 -12.93 31.59 15.66
C MET A 92 -11.56 31.64 15.01
N LEU A 93 -10.97 32.83 14.92
CA LEU A 93 -9.74 33.07 14.17
C LEU A 93 -8.57 32.16 14.56
N PRO A 94 -8.21 31.98 15.86
CA PRO A 94 -7.13 31.08 16.23
C PRO A 94 -7.42 29.61 15.89
N ILE A 95 -8.68 29.18 15.95
CA ILE A 95 -9.09 27.81 15.61
C ILE A 95 -8.93 27.57 14.10
N ILE A 96 -9.37 28.52 13.28
CA ILE A 96 -9.21 28.44 11.82
C ILE A 96 -7.72 28.40 11.44
N ILE A 97 -6.89 29.22 12.10
CA ILE A 97 -5.43 29.20 11.87
C ILE A 97 -4.84 27.85 12.27
N LEU A 98 -5.22 27.30 13.43
CA LEU A 98 -4.74 26.00 13.90
C LEU A 98 -5.16 24.87 12.94
N GLN A 99 -6.41 24.87 12.47
CA GLN A 99 -6.89 23.92 11.47
C GLN A 99 -6.15 24.05 10.14
N ALA A 100 -5.88 25.28 9.67
CA ALA A 100 -5.13 25.50 8.44
C ALA A 100 -3.69 24.96 8.53
N ILE A 101 -3.02 25.17 9.67
CA ILE A 101 -1.70 24.59 9.95
C ILE A 101 -1.78 23.06 9.97
N GLY A 102 -2.78 22.49 10.65
CA GLY A 102 -3.01 21.05 10.69
C GLY A 102 -3.19 20.44 9.29
N ILE A 103 -4.06 21.04 8.47
CA ILE A 103 -4.28 20.62 7.08
C ILE A 103 -3.00 20.71 6.26
N PHE A 104 -2.22 21.77 6.43
CA PHE A 104 -0.94 21.93 5.74
C PHE A 104 0.07 20.84 6.13
N LEU A 105 0.17 20.49 7.42
CA LEU A 105 1.03 19.40 7.89
C LEU A 105 0.58 18.04 7.37
N ILE A 106 -0.73 17.75 7.39
CA ILE A 106 -1.30 16.52 6.83
C ILE A 106 -0.99 16.43 5.33
N PHE A 107 -1.13 17.54 4.60
CA PHE A 107 -0.80 17.60 3.17
C PHE A 107 0.68 17.28 2.93
N LEU A 108 1.60 17.88 3.69
CA LEU A 108 3.04 17.58 3.59
C LEU A 108 3.33 16.10 3.88
N PHE A 109 2.67 15.53 4.90
CA PHE A 109 2.83 14.13 5.25
C PHE A 109 2.34 13.18 4.15
N VAL A 110 1.13 13.40 3.62
CA VAL A 110 0.57 12.61 2.51
C VAL A 110 1.42 12.75 1.26
N TRP A 111 1.89 13.96 0.95
CA TRP A 111 2.80 14.23 -0.16
C TRP A 111 4.10 13.43 -0.01
N TYR A 112 4.71 13.47 1.17
CA TYR A 112 5.92 12.72 1.48
C TYR A 112 5.72 11.20 1.35
N LEU A 113 4.64 10.65 1.89
CA LEU A 113 4.30 9.24 1.73
C LEU A 113 4.11 8.86 0.26
N THR A 114 3.47 9.73 -0.53
CA THR A 114 3.28 9.51 -1.97
C THR A 114 4.62 9.40 -2.70
N ILE A 115 5.60 10.26 -2.34
CA ILE A 115 6.96 10.18 -2.90
C ILE A 115 7.62 8.85 -2.54
N ILE A 116 7.53 8.41 -1.28
CA ILE A 116 8.09 7.11 -0.85
C ILE A 116 7.46 5.96 -1.64
N PHE A 117 6.12 5.92 -1.70
CA PHE A 117 5.40 4.89 -2.46
C PHE A 117 5.79 4.89 -3.93
N PHE A 118 5.98 6.07 -4.53
CA PHE A 118 6.43 6.20 -5.90
C PHE A 118 7.83 5.62 -6.08
N ILE A 119 8.80 5.94 -5.20
CA ILE A 119 10.16 5.42 -5.27
C ILE A 119 10.19 3.89 -5.11
N VAL A 120 9.43 3.35 -4.15
CA VAL A 120 9.36 1.90 -3.91
C VAL A 120 8.72 1.18 -5.10
N SER A 121 7.63 1.73 -5.64
CA SER A 121 6.94 1.15 -6.81
C SER A 121 7.82 1.19 -8.06
N PHE A 122 8.49 2.31 -8.30
CA PHE A 122 9.39 2.46 -9.43
C PHE A 122 10.64 1.58 -9.30
N GLY A 123 11.25 1.54 -8.11
CA GLY A 123 12.42 0.73 -7.82
C GLY A 123 12.14 -0.77 -7.95
N SER A 124 11.01 -1.25 -7.43
CA SER A 124 10.60 -2.64 -7.58
C SER A 124 10.30 -2.99 -9.04
N GLY A 125 9.61 -2.13 -9.79
CA GLY A 125 9.37 -2.32 -11.23
C GLY A 125 10.67 -2.42 -12.04
N LEU A 126 11.65 -1.55 -11.76
CA LEU A 126 12.95 -1.56 -12.43
C LEU A 126 13.75 -2.83 -12.08
N LEU A 127 13.72 -3.25 -10.82
CA LEU A 127 14.36 -4.49 -10.37
C LEU A 127 13.76 -5.73 -11.06
N PHE A 128 12.43 -5.81 -11.18
CA PHE A 128 11.77 -6.88 -11.93
C PHE A 128 12.16 -6.89 -13.41
N MET A 129 12.26 -5.71 -14.04
CA MET A 129 12.69 -5.62 -15.44
C MET A 129 14.13 -6.14 -15.63
N ILE A 130 15.05 -5.80 -14.73
CA ILE A 130 16.44 -6.27 -14.78
C ILE A 130 16.49 -7.80 -14.62
N LEU A 131 15.80 -8.34 -13.61
CA LEU A 131 15.75 -9.79 -13.37
C LEU A 131 15.13 -10.55 -14.55
N ALA A 132 14.06 -10.00 -15.15
CA ALA A 132 13.44 -10.58 -16.33
C ALA A 132 14.39 -10.61 -17.53
N ASN A 133 15.15 -9.54 -17.77
CA ASN A 133 16.13 -9.49 -18.85
C ASN A 133 17.29 -10.49 -18.64
N GLN A 134 17.76 -10.64 -17.40
CA GLN A 134 18.78 -11.65 -17.07
C GLN A 134 18.27 -13.07 -17.27
N GLY A 135 17.04 -13.37 -16.83
CA GLY A 135 16.40 -14.68 -17.01
C GLY A 135 16.14 -15.01 -18.48
N LEU A 136 15.71 -14.03 -19.28
CA LEU A 136 15.54 -14.21 -20.72
C LEU A 136 16.87 -14.52 -21.42
N GLY A 137 17.95 -13.86 -21.02
CA GLY A 137 19.29 -14.14 -21.53
C GLY A 137 19.84 -15.53 -21.15
N GLN A 138 19.43 -16.08 -20.00
CA GLN A 138 19.70 -17.49 -19.67
C GLN A 138 18.86 -18.44 -20.52
N CYS A 139 17.55 -18.19 -20.66
CA CYS A 139 16.67 -19.02 -21.47
C CYS A 139 17.10 -19.10 -22.95
N LEU A 140 17.59 -17.99 -23.52
CA LEU A 140 18.12 -17.97 -24.88
C LEU A 140 19.38 -18.83 -25.02
N ARG A 141 20.29 -18.77 -24.05
CA ARG A 141 21.51 -19.60 -24.03
C ARG A 141 21.19 -21.08 -23.89
N ASP A 142 20.25 -21.42 -23.02
CA ASP A 142 19.84 -22.81 -22.82
C ASP A 142 19.14 -23.37 -24.07
N ASN A 143 18.32 -22.57 -24.76
CA ASN A 143 17.71 -22.96 -26.03
C ASN A 143 18.77 -23.24 -27.12
N GLU A 144 19.80 -22.40 -27.21
CA GLU A 144 20.87 -22.59 -28.20
C GLU A 144 21.69 -23.85 -27.91
N LYS A 145 22.00 -24.11 -26.63
CA LYS A 145 22.67 -25.35 -26.22
C LYS A 145 21.83 -26.58 -26.56
N LEU A 146 20.54 -26.56 -26.25
CA LEU A 146 19.62 -27.66 -26.56
C LEU A 146 19.54 -27.92 -28.07
N ARG A 147 19.56 -26.85 -28.88
CA ARG A 147 19.57 -26.96 -30.35
C ARG A 147 20.84 -27.64 -30.88
N GLN A 148 22.00 -27.38 -30.27
CA GLN A 148 23.26 -28.05 -30.61
C GLN A 148 23.21 -29.53 -30.25
N GLU A 149 22.72 -29.87 -29.04
CA GLU A 149 22.58 -31.25 -28.58
C GLU A 149 21.64 -32.07 -29.48
N VAL A 150 20.49 -31.50 -29.86
CA VAL A 150 19.55 -32.14 -30.81
C VAL A 150 20.21 -32.39 -32.17
N THR A 151 21.03 -31.46 -32.65
CA THR A 151 21.72 -31.60 -33.94
C THR A 151 22.79 -32.68 -33.90
N ALA A 152 23.58 -32.74 -32.82
CA ALA A 152 24.57 -33.79 -32.60
C ALA A 152 23.92 -35.17 -32.49
N LEU A 153 22.84 -35.28 -31.72
CA LEU A 153 22.09 -36.54 -31.57
C LEU A 153 21.52 -37.01 -32.92
N LYS A 154 21.02 -36.09 -33.75
CA LYS A 154 20.52 -36.39 -35.09
C LYS A 154 21.61 -36.96 -36.01
N GLN A 155 22.85 -36.45 -35.92
CA GLN A 155 23.99 -37.01 -36.67
C GLN A 155 24.36 -38.42 -36.21
N HIS A 156 24.35 -38.66 -34.90
CA HIS A 156 24.59 -40.00 -34.33
C HIS A 156 23.54 -41.02 -34.78
N VAL A 157 22.25 -40.66 -34.73
CA VAL A 157 21.17 -41.53 -35.21
C VAL A 157 21.33 -41.86 -36.70
N GLN A 158 21.67 -40.87 -37.54
CA GLN A 158 21.92 -41.11 -38.96
C GLN A 158 23.12 -42.05 -39.20
N ARG A 159 24.17 -41.95 -38.39
CA ARG A 159 25.33 -42.87 -38.49
C ARG A 159 24.91 -44.30 -38.13
N LEU A 160 24.22 -44.49 -37.01
CA LEU A 160 23.74 -45.81 -36.57
C LEU A 160 22.73 -46.43 -37.54
N GLN A 161 21.88 -45.62 -38.18
CA GLN A 161 20.99 -46.11 -39.24
C GLN A 161 21.79 -46.65 -40.42
N ARG A 162 22.82 -45.94 -40.89
CA ARG A 162 23.69 -46.42 -41.98
C ARG A 162 24.41 -47.71 -41.61
N GLU A 163 24.92 -47.82 -40.38
CA GLU A 163 25.58 -49.03 -39.89
C GLU A 163 24.60 -50.22 -39.85
N ASN A 164 23.38 -50.02 -39.34
CA ASN A 164 22.34 -51.05 -39.37
C ASN A 164 21.95 -51.47 -40.79
N ASP A 165 21.80 -50.52 -41.72
CA ASP A 165 21.49 -50.84 -43.12
C ASP A 165 22.61 -51.64 -43.79
N GLN A 166 23.88 -51.37 -43.46
CA GLN A 166 25.01 -52.15 -43.94
C GLN A 166 25.00 -53.58 -43.35
N LEU A 167 24.81 -53.71 -42.05
CA LEU A 167 24.71 -55.03 -41.39
C LEU A 167 23.54 -55.85 -41.93
N ARG A 168 22.38 -55.22 -42.18
CA ARG A 168 21.22 -55.89 -42.78
C ARG A 168 21.52 -56.43 -44.18
N LYS A 169 22.27 -55.68 -45.01
CA LYS A 169 22.70 -56.15 -46.33
C LYS A 169 23.66 -57.34 -46.23
N VAL A 170 24.62 -57.30 -45.30
CA VAL A 170 25.56 -58.41 -45.08
C VAL A 170 24.82 -59.67 -44.60
N ASN A 171 23.88 -59.54 -43.67
CA ASN A 171 23.13 -60.69 -43.16
C ASN A 171 22.27 -61.38 -44.24
N VAL A 172 21.67 -60.60 -45.16
CA VAL A 172 20.93 -61.16 -46.32
C VAL A 172 21.85 -61.93 -47.26
N VAL A 173 23.09 -61.48 -47.45
CA VAL A 173 24.08 -62.20 -48.28
C VAL A 173 24.46 -63.52 -47.64
N VAL A 174 24.71 -63.54 -46.33
CA VAL A 174 25.06 -64.77 -45.59
C VAL A 174 23.91 -65.79 -45.61
N SER A 175 22.66 -65.34 -45.49
CA SER A 175 21.48 -66.23 -45.54
C SER A 175 21.18 -66.81 -46.93
N ASN A 176 21.75 -66.28 -48.02
CA ASN A 176 21.57 -66.81 -49.38
C ASN A 176 22.66 -67.82 -49.77
N ILE A 177 23.69 -67.99 -48.95
CA ILE A 177 24.84 -68.87 -49.22
C ILE A 177 24.72 -70.20 -48.47
N ASN A 178 23.88 -70.27 -47.44
CA ASN A 178 23.47 -71.51 -46.75
C ASN A 178 22.14 -72.01 -47.29
#